data_AF-A0A8T7MHH4-F1
#
_entry.id   AF-A0A8T7MHH4-F1
#
_cell.length_a   1.000
_cell.length_b   1.000
_cell.length_c   1.000
_cell.angle_alpha   90.00
_cell.angle_beta   90.00
_cell.angle_gamma   90.00
#
_symmetry.space_group_name_H-M   'P 1'
#
loop_
_entity.id
_entity.type
_entity.pdbx_description
1 polymer ?
#
loop_
_entity_poly.entity_id
_entity_poly.type
_entity_poly.pdbx_seq_one_letter_code
_entity_poly.pdbx_strand_id
1 'polypeptide(L)'
;MREENIVITVEGRPSRTKLLNMGMNPELETLFGLYEGVPRTERTSGYNFAVPDKITIYQEPMEEECGNSREAIKEQVRRTVLHEIAHFFGISDPELEAMGWD
;
A
#
# COMPACT_ATOMS: atom_id res chain seq x y z
N MET A 1 -24.38 5.66 4.57
CA MET A 1 -23.00 5.18 4.32
C MET A 1 -22.26 6.32 3.66
N ARG A 2 -21.17 6.83 4.25
CA ARG A 2 -20.28 7.77 3.57
C ARG A 2 -19.49 6.94 2.55
N GLU A 3 -19.46 7.39 1.30
CA GLU A 3 -18.61 6.80 0.26
C GLU A 3 -17.15 7.00 0.69
N GLU A 4 -16.48 5.90 1.03
CA GLU A 4 -15.05 5.92 1.34
C GLU A 4 -14.29 5.93 0.03
N ASN A 5 -13.73 7.09 -0.33
CA ASN A 5 -13.01 7.27 -1.58
C ASN A 5 -11.54 6.87 -1.40
N ILE A 6 -11.21 5.66 -1.84
CA ILE A 6 -9.82 5.24 -2.05
C ILE A 6 -9.48 5.42 -3.52
N VAL A 7 -8.39 6.11 -3.81
CA VAL A 7 -7.81 6.20 -5.15
C VAL A 7 -6.63 5.23 -5.23
N ILE A 8 -6.65 4.33 -6.21
CA ILE A 8 -5.50 3.47 -6.50
C ILE A 8 -4.71 4.09 -7.66
N THR A 9 -3.43 4.34 -7.43
CA THR A 9 -2.51 4.89 -8.43
C THR A 9 -1.35 3.96 -8.69
N VAL A 10 -0.78 4.02 -9.89
CA VAL A 10 0.44 3.29 -10.26
C VAL A 10 1.55 4.30 -10.51
N GLU A 11 2.68 4.11 -9.85
CA GLU A 11 3.90 4.91 -10.01
C GLU A 11 5.08 3.99 -10.40
N GLY A 12 6.14 4.55 -10.99
CA GLY A 12 7.32 3.77 -11.40
C GLY A 12 8.06 3.16 -10.20
N ARG A 13 8.62 4.01 -9.34
CA ARG A 13 9.41 3.61 -8.15
C ARG A 13 9.26 4.65 -7.04
N PRO A 14 9.29 4.26 -5.75
CA PRO A 14 9.38 5.23 -4.66
C PRO A 14 10.70 6.00 -4.73
N SER A 15 10.67 7.28 -4.38
CA SER A 15 11.91 8.05 -4.25
C SER A 15 12.73 7.56 -3.05
N ARG A 16 14.06 7.68 -3.13
CA ARG A 16 14.96 7.34 -2.02
C ARG A 16 14.57 8.05 -0.71
N THR A 17 14.21 9.33 -0.80
CA THR A 17 13.76 10.12 0.35
C THR A 17 12.47 9.56 0.96
N LYS A 18 11.53 9.07 0.15
CA LYS A 18 10.29 8.46 0.65
C LYS A 18 10.59 7.19 1.44
N LEU A 19 11.43 6.29 0.91
CA LEU A 19 11.86 5.07 1.62
C LEU A 19 12.53 5.41 2.96
N LEU A 20 13.46 6.36 2.97
CA LEU A 20 14.14 6.78 4.20
C LEU A 20 13.18 7.38 5.24
N ASN A 21 12.19 8.16 4.81
CA ASN A 21 11.17 8.72 5.71
C ASN A 21 10.26 7.64 6.30
N MET A 22 10.11 6.52 5.62
CA MET A 22 9.39 5.33 6.10
C MET A 22 10.27 4.45 7.00
N GLY A 23 11.53 4.81 7.22
CA GLY A 23 12.49 4.01 7.98
C GLY A 23 13.04 2.80 7.22
N MET A 24 12.74 2.69 5.91
CA MET A 24 13.22 1.61 5.06
C MET A 24 14.64 1.89 4.56
N ASN A 25 15.44 0.84 4.44
CA ASN A 25 16.75 0.85 3.82
C ASN A 25 16.62 0.71 2.29
N PRO A 26 16.91 1.76 1.50
CA PRO A 26 16.74 1.73 0.04
C PRO A 26 17.62 0.73 -0.71
N GLU A 27 18.63 0.15 -0.04
CA GLU A 27 19.55 -0.82 -0.64
C GLU A 27 19.15 -2.28 -0.35
N LEU A 28 18.30 -2.52 0.65
CA LEU A 28 17.97 -3.86 1.14
C LEU A 28 16.47 -4.16 1.12
N GLU A 29 15.63 -3.13 1.12
CA GLU A 29 14.19 -3.26 1.23
C GLU A 29 13.48 -2.70 0.00
N THR A 30 12.37 -3.34 -0.34
CA THR A 30 11.56 -3.01 -1.51
C THR A 30 10.14 -2.68 -1.08
N LEU A 31 9.58 -1.61 -1.64
CA LEU A 31 8.21 -1.19 -1.39
C LEU A 31 7.36 -1.44 -2.64
N PHE A 32 6.40 -2.35 -2.53
CA PHE A 32 5.48 -2.68 -3.63
C PHE A 32 4.19 -1.86 -3.61
N GLY A 33 3.75 -1.48 -2.41
CA GLY A 33 2.52 -0.74 -2.16
C GLY A 33 2.74 0.31 -1.08
N LEU A 34 1.92 1.35 -1.09
CA LEU A 34 1.86 2.32 0.00
C LEU A 34 0.47 2.90 0.13
N TYR A 35 -0.16 2.67 1.27
CA TYR A 35 -1.32 3.41 1.74
C TYR A 35 -0.91 4.78 2.32
N GLU A 36 -1.48 5.85 1.78
CA GLU A 36 -1.34 7.24 2.25
C GLU A 36 -2.72 7.78 2.59
N GLY A 37 -3.01 7.91 3.89
CA GLY A 37 -4.30 8.36 4.37
C GLY A 37 -4.34 8.47 5.89
N VAL A 38 -5.41 9.06 6.44
CA VAL A 38 -5.63 9.04 7.90
C VAL A 38 -6.38 7.75 8.24
N PRO A 39 -5.83 6.87 9.10
CA PRO A 39 -6.49 5.62 9.50
C PRO A 39 -7.92 5.87 9.97
N ARG A 40 -8.84 4.95 9.66
CA ARG A 40 -10.27 5.11 9.99
C ARG A 40 -10.51 5.33 11.48
N THR A 41 -9.69 4.70 12.33
CA THR A 41 -9.72 4.80 13.79
C THR A 41 -9.39 6.20 14.33
N GLU A 42 -8.74 7.04 13.53
CA GLU A 42 -8.23 8.36 13.94
C GLU A 42 -9.00 9.54 13.33
N ARG A 43 -10.03 9.26 12.52
CA ARG A 43 -10.84 10.29 11.84
C ARG A 43 -11.76 11.01 12.84
N THR A 44 -11.46 12.29 13.12
CA THR A 44 -12.32 13.18 13.89
C THR A 44 -13.35 13.91 12.99
N SER A 45 -14.40 14.47 13.59
CA SER A 45 -15.57 15.07 12.90
C SER A 45 -15.27 16.25 11.96
N GLY A 46 -14.05 16.80 11.98
CA GLY A 46 -13.58 17.90 11.12
C GLY A 46 -13.06 17.49 9.73
N TYR A 47 -13.08 16.20 9.39
CA TYR A 47 -12.54 15.64 8.14
C TYR A 47 -13.45 15.91 6.91
N ASN A 48 -13.79 17.18 6.66
CA ASN A 48 -14.66 17.63 5.55
C ASN A 48 -13.87 18.20 4.34
N PHE A 49 -12.53 18.21 4.40
CA PHE A 49 -11.62 18.63 3.30
C PHE A 49 -10.54 17.59 3.00
N ALA A 50 -10.79 16.34 3.36
CA ALA A 50 -9.79 15.30 3.29
C ALA A 50 -9.45 14.93 1.85
N VAL A 51 -8.15 14.97 1.55
CA VAL A 51 -7.57 14.27 0.40
C VAL A 51 -8.04 12.81 0.48
N PRO A 52 -8.53 12.21 -0.62
CA PRO A 52 -8.93 10.80 -0.60
C PRO A 52 -7.75 9.94 -0.17
N ASP A 53 -8.04 8.84 0.50
CA ASP A 53 -7.00 7.87 0.82
C ASP A 53 -6.43 7.32 -0.48
N LYS A 54 -5.11 7.14 -0.53
CA LYS A 54 -4.42 6.74 -1.75
C LYS A 54 -3.65 5.46 -1.51
N ILE A 55 -3.86 4.46 -2.35
CA ILE A 55 -2.98 3.29 -2.45
C ILE A 55 -2.11 3.48 -3.69
N THR A 56 -0.80 3.58 -3.50
CA THR A 56 0.16 3.65 -4.60
C THR A 56 0.78 2.28 -4.81
N ILE A 57 0.70 1.72 -6.02
CA ILE A 57 1.41 0.51 -6.42
C ILE A 57 2.66 0.92 -7.22
N TYR A 58 3.81 0.36 -6.87
CA TYR A 58 5.08 0.64 -7.53
C TYR A 58 5.41 -0.43 -8.57
N GLN A 59 5.38 -0.05 -9.84
CA GLN A 59 5.49 -0.98 -10.97
C GLN A 59 6.89 -1.57 -11.12
N GLU A 60 7.94 -0.73 -11.16
CA GLU A 60 9.30 -1.20 -11.47
C GLU A 60 9.81 -2.22 -10.44
N PRO A 61 9.70 -1.99 -9.11
CA PRO A 61 10.16 -2.98 -8.14
C PRO A 61 9.36 -4.29 -8.21
N MET A 62 8.07 -4.19 -8.54
CA MET A 62 7.21 -5.37 -8.68
C MET A 62 7.57 -6.20 -9.91
N GLU A 63 7.88 -5.54 -11.04
CA GLU A 63 8.36 -6.21 -12.25
C GLU A 63 9.75 -6.85 -12.04
N GLU A 64 10.64 -6.18 -11.32
CA GLU A 64 11.95 -6.69 -10.92
C GLU A 64 11.83 -7.95 -10.07
N GLU A 65 11.01 -7.93 -9.01
CA GLU A 65 10.78 -9.07 -8.11
C GLU A 65 10.12 -10.25 -8.86
N CYS A 66 9.15 -9.96 -9.72
CA CYS A 66 8.39 -10.99 -10.43
C CYS A 66 9.09 -11.50 -11.72
N GLY A 67 10.30 -11.04 -12.01
CA GLY A 67 11.03 -11.41 -13.22
C GLY A 67 10.26 -11.10 -14.52
N ASN A 68 9.48 -10.01 -14.54
CA ASN A 68 8.61 -9.60 -15.63
C ASN A 68 7.51 -10.62 -16.04
N SER A 69 7.23 -11.62 -15.20
CA SER A 69 6.14 -12.57 -15.46
C SER A 69 4.78 -11.92 -15.20
N ARG A 70 3.93 -11.85 -16.22
CA ARG A 70 2.60 -11.22 -16.13
C ARG A 70 1.73 -11.88 -15.06
N GLU A 71 1.75 -13.20 -14.98
CA GLU A 71 0.99 -13.98 -14.01
C GLU A 71 1.49 -13.74 -12.59
N ALA A 72 2.82 -13.68 -12.40
CA ALA A 72 3.42 -13.38 -11.10
C ALA A 72 3.12 -11.94 -10.66
N ILE A 73 3.27 -10.96 -11.57
CA ILE A 73 2.93 -9.55 -11.31
C ILE A 73 1.47 -9.42 -10.91
N LYS A 74 0.56 -10.08 -11.62
CA LYS A 74 -0.88 -10.05 -11.28
C LYS A 74 -1.15 -10.56 -9.87
N GLU A 75 -0.53 -11.65 -9.46
CA GLU A 75 -0.71 -12.19 -8.11
C GLU A 75 -0.06 -11.26 -7.07
N GLN A 76 1.11 -10.69 -7.37
CA GLN A 76 1.77 -9.76 -6.47
C GLN A 76 0.97 -8.46 -6.29
N VAL A 77 0.44 -7.86 -7.36
CA VAL A 77 -0.49 -6.73 -7.27
C VAL A 77 -1.68 -7.07 -6.38
N ARG A 78 -2.27 -8.26 -6.55
CA ARG A 78 -3.44 -8.69 -5.78
C ARG A 78 -3.12 -8.78 -4.28
N ARG A 79 -1.97 -9.38 -3.92
CA ARG A 79 -1.50 -9.48 -2.54
C ARG A 79 -1.27 -8.09 -1.94
N THR A 80 -0.46 -7.26 -2.60
CA THR A 80 -0.16 -5.90 -2.15
C THR A 80 -1.43 -5.07 -1.96
N VAL A 81 -2.36 -5.05 -2.92
CA VAL A 81 -3.61 -4.28 -2.77
C VAL A 81 -4.43 -4.78 -1.57
N LEU A 82 -4.52 -6.09 -1.34
CA LEU A 82 -5.25 -6.63 -0.21
C LEU A 82 -4.61 -6.28 1.14
N HIS A 83 -3.27 -6.30 1.22
CA HIS A 83 -2.53 -5.83 2.40
C HIS A 83 -2.85 -4.37 2.72
N GLU A 84 -2.72 -3.49 1.73
CA GLU A 84 -2.95 -2.05 1.93
C GLU A 84 -4.42 -1.74 2.28
N ILE A 85 -5.37 -2.48 1.71
CA ILE A 85 -6.79 -2.39 2.09
C ILE A 85 -7.03 -2.89 3.51
N ALA A 86 -6.34 -3.95 3.94
CA ALA A 86 -6.47 -4.45 5.30
C ALA A 86 -5.94 -3.43 6.33
N HIS A 87 -4.79 -2.83 6.06
CA HIS A 87 -4.26 -1.72 6.87
C HIS A 87 -5.21 -0.54 6.92
N PHE A 88 -5.85 -0.19 5.80
CA PHE A 88 -6.90 0.84 5.76
C PHE A 88 -8.05 0.54 6.74
N PHE A 89 -8.45 -0.73 6.88
CA PHE A 89 -9.46 -1.15 7.84
C PHE A 89 -8.95 -1.30 9.28
N GLY A 90 -7.67 -1.08 9.52
CA GLY A 90 -7.02 -1.20 10.83
C GLY A 90 -6.63 -2.64 11.21
N ILE A 91 -6.48 -3.52 10.22
CA ILE A 91 -5.95 -4.88 10.41
C ILE A 91 -4.43 -4.79 10.35
N SER A 92 -3.75 -5.32 11.37
CA SER A 92 -2.29 -5.31 11.49
C SER A 92 -1.61 -6.47 10.75
N ASP A 93 -0.30 -6.38 10.50
CA ASP A 93 0.47 -7.47 9.85
C ASP A 93 0.33 -8.82 10.58
N PRO A 94 0.41 -8.89 11.93
CA PRO A 94 0.19 -10.17 12.63
C PRO A 94 -1.21 -10.75 12.42
N GLU A 95 -2.22 -9.91 12.25
CA GLU A 95 -3.59 -10.37 11.95
C GLU A 95 -3.70 -10.90 10.51
N LEU A 96 -3.03 -10.26 9.55
CA LEU A 96 -2.94 -10.74 8.17
C LEU A 96 -2.22 -12.08 8.06
N GLU A 97 -1.09 -12.24 8.76
CA GLU A 97 -0.34 -13.48 8.84
C GLU A 97 -1.21 -14.61 9.41
N ALA A 98 -1.94 -14.33 10.50
CA ALA A 98 -2.87 -15.29 11.11
C ALA A 98 -4.01 -15.73 10.18
N MET A 99 -4.39 -14.89 9.22
CA MET A 99 -5.40 -15.21 8.19
C MET A 99 -4.80 -15.87 6.93
N GLY A 100 -3.47 -16.02 6.86
CA GLY A 100 -2.76 -16.59 5.70
C GLY A 100 -2.67 -15.62 4.52
N TRP A 101 -2.64 -14.32 4.79
CA TRP A 101 -2.66 -13.27 3.77
C TRP A 101 -1.37 -12.45 3.67
N ASP A 102 -0.34 -12.69 4.48
CA ASP A 102 1.00 -12.09 4.33
C ASP A 102 1.65 -12.46 2.98
#